data_AF-A0A8X7TTS8-F1
#
_entry.id   AF-A0A8X7TTS8-F1
#
_cell.length_a   1.000
_cell.length_b   1.000
_cell.length_c   1.000
_cell.angle_alpha   90.00
_cell.angle_beta   90.00
_cell.angle_gamma   90.00
#
_symmetry.space_group_name_H-M   'P 1'
#
loop_
_entity.id
_entity.type
_entity.pdbx_description
1 polymer ?
#
loop_
_entity_poly.entity_id
_entity_poly.type
_entity_poly.pdbx_seq_one_letter_code
_entity_poly.pdbx_strand_id
1 'polypeptide(L)'
;MKPSEQEAPKLAETLSNISNDSSASEKGEARTQQPSNNGYALTVDEVIEQHIGALGFAQIMHALLVSIAWTFDAQTTLVSIFSDAQPAARLATGAIVEGSLMCGMSTGEWEWVGGKSDTIVSEWDLICQHKFLVALPSTLFFIGSLFGSGVYGYLADSWFGRKKTLFISCLLTFVTALAISFAPNIWVYAFLRFANGFFRSGIGSCCIVLATEVVGKNGVDK
;
A
#
# COMPACT_ATOMS: atom_id res chain seq x y z
N MET A 1 7.22 40.14 25.91
CA MET A 1 7.57 41.17 24.92
C MET A 1 7.63 40.49 23.55
N LYS A 2 6.58 40.66 22.73
CA LYS A 2 6.63 40.62 21.25
C LYS A 2 6.77 42.09 20.78
N PRO A 3 7.09 42.44 19.51
CA PRO A 3 7.06 41.66 18.25
C PRO A 3 8.25 41.90 17.25
N SER A 4 8.22 41.19 16.10
CA SER A 4 8.56 41.57 14.69
C SER A 4 9.92 42.24 14.32
N GLU A 5 10.49 42.29 13.10
CA GLU A 5 10.11 42.10 11.68
C GLU A 5 11.39 42.15 10.77
N GLN A 6 11.38 41.49 9.59
CA GLN A 6 11.96 41.85 8.24
C GLN A 6 13.41 42.38 8.09
N GLU A 7 14.33 41.77 7.30
CA GLU A 7 14.49 41.62 5.83
C GLU A 7 15.04 42.87 5.05
N ALA A 8 16.11 42.65 4.28
CA ALA A 8 16.59 43.35 3.07
C ALA A 8 16.76 44.89 3.06
N PRO A 9 17.94 45.41 3.43
CA PRO A 9 18.70 46.24 2.48
C PRO A 9 20.24 46.15 2.67
N LYS A 10 21.03 46.70 1.73
CA LYS A 10 22.50 46.88 1.75
C LYS A 10 23.41 45.75 1.23
N LEU A 11 22.79 44.88 0.44
CA LEU A 11 23.36 44.30 -0.79
C LEU A 11 23.94 45.37 -1.77
N ALA A 12 23.67 46.65 -1.54
CA ALA A 12 24.21 47.79 -2.29
C ALA A 12 25.62 48.24 -1.86
N GLU A 13 26.06 47.96 -0.63
CA GLU A 13 27.34 48.45 -0.10
C GLU A 13 28.52 47.55 -0.51
N THR A 14 28.27 46.26 -0.76
CA THR A 14 29.28 45.32 -1.27
C THR A 14 29.61 45.58 -2.74
N LEU A 15 28.67 46.14 -3.51
CA LEU A 15 28.84 46.43 -4.93
C LEU A 15 29.65 47.71 -5.21
N SER A 16 29.80 48.62 -4.24
CA SER A 16 30.71 49.77 -4.38
C SER A 16 32.19 49.42 -4.18
N ASN A 17 32.49 48.20 -3.69
CA ASN A 17 33.87 47.70 -3.58
C ASN A 17 34.33 46.97 -4.86
N ILE A 18 33.49 46.92 -5.89
CA ILE A 18 33.96 46.93 -7.28
C ILE A 18 34.89 48.15 -7.42
N SER A 19 35.87 48.03 -8.30
CA SER A 19 36.47 49.14 -9.04
C SER A 19 37.87 49.59 -8.65
N ASN A 20 38.41 49.27 -7.47
CA ASN A 20 39.72 49.80 -7.05
C ASN A 20 40.96 48.94 -7.32
N ASP A 21 40.83 47.64 -7.65
CA ASP A 21 42.01 46.77 -7.86
C ASP A 21 42.29 46.41 -9.33
N SER A 22 41.73 47.19 -10.27
CA SER A 22 42.24 47.25 -11.63
C SER A 22 43.42 48.23 -11.69
N SER A 23 44.66 47.78 -11.49
CA SER A 23 45.84 48.24 -12.25
C SER A 23 47.16 47.74 -11.64
N ALA A 24 47.78 46.76 -12.30
CA ALA A 24 49.22 46.66 -12.58
C ALA A 24 49.74 45.21 -12.47
N SER A 25 49.94 44.54 -13.60
CA SER A 25 51.27 44.09 -14.05
C SER A 25 51.17 43.23 -15.33
N GLU A 26 51.98 43.61 -16.32
CA GLU A 26 52.07 43.08 -17.70
C GLU A 26 52.70 41.68 -17.82
N LYS A 27 52.24 40.87 -18.81
CA LYS A 27 53.01 40.49 -20.03
C LYS A 27 52.35 39.36 -20.88
N GLY A 28 52.07 39.68 -22.16
CA GLY A 28 52.44 38.93 -23.38
C GLY A 28 51.83 37.57 -23.78
N GLU A 29 51.00 37.59 -24.86
CA GLU A 29 50.80 36.59 -25.96
C GLU A 29 50.35 35.14 -25.66
N ALA A 30 49.41 34.45 -26.36
CA ALA A 30 48.57 34.69 -27.55
C ALA A 30 47.40 33.64 -27.65
N ARG A 31 46.22 34.08 -28.18
CA ARG A 31 45.10 33.35 -28.87
C ARG A 31 44.51 32.06 -28.23
N THR A 32 43.22 31.97 -27.86
CA THR A 32 42.07 31.82 -28.80
C THR A 32 40.71 31.81 -28.04
N GLN A 33 39.75 32.65 -28.48
CA GLN A 33 38.27 32.59 -28.41
C GLN A 33 37.53 32.05 -27.15
N GLN A 34 36.70 32.92 -26.54
CA GLN A 34 35.55 32.62 -25.66
C GLN A 34 34.25 32.79 -26.53
N PRO A 35 33.05 32.21 -26.26
CA PRO A 35 32.51 31.81 -24.95
C PRO A 35 31.57 30.57 -24.90
N SER A 36 31.34 29.97 -23.73
CA SER A 36 29.97 29.64 -23.30
C SER A 36 29.90 29.33 -21.80
N ASN A 37 28.89 29.93 -21.20
CA ASN A 37 28.52 29.90 -19.81
C ASN A 37 27.84 28.56 -19.49
N ASN A 38 28.56 27.59 -18.90
CA ASN A 38 27.95 26.42 -18.28
C ASN A 38 28.23 26.46 -16.78
N GLY A 39 27.42 27.26 -16.08
CA GLY A 39 27.18 27.02 -14.67
C GLY A 39 26.64 25.61 -14.51
N TYR A 40 27.32 24.81 -13.68
CA TYR A 40 26.82 23.67 -12.93
C TYR A 40 25.45 23.12 -13.37
N ALA A 41 25.37 22.53 -14.56
CA ALA A 41 24.33 21.57 -14.86
C ALA A 41 24.81 20.25 -14.25
N LEU A 42 24.68 20.13 -12.91
CA LEU A 42 24.73 18.82 -12.26
C LEU A 42 23.71 17.97 -13.03
N THR A 43 24.19 16.91 -13.68
CA THR A 43 23.29 15.94 -14.31
C THR A 43 22.34 15.45 -13.23
N VAL A 44 21.07 15.29 -13.55
CA VAL A 44 20.04 14.85 -12.58
C VAL A 44 20.51 13.60 -11.85
N ASP A 45 21.25 12.73 -12.53
CA ASP A 45 21.90 11.55 -11.97
C ASP A 45 22.91 11.86 -10.85
N GLU A 46 23.72 12.92 -10.97
CA GLU A 46 24.70 13.31 -9.95
C GLU A 46 24.02 13.98 -8.74
N VAL A 47 22.93 14.73 -8.96
CA VAL A 47 22.08 15.26 -7.87
C VAL A 47 21.35 14.13 -7.14
N ILE A 48 20.83 13.15 -7.89
CA ILE A 48 20.19 11.94 -7.37
C ILE A 48 21.22 11.14 -6.57
N GLU A 49 22.40 10.90 -7.10
CA GLU A 49 23.43 10.11 -6.42
C GLU A 49 23.96 10.82 -5.16
N GLN A 50 24.03 12.15 -5.18
CA GLN A 50 24.45 12.95 -4.03
C GLN A 50 23.36 13.11 -2.94
N HIS A 51 22.07 13.08 -3.29
CA HIS A 51 20.98 13.22 -2.31
C HIS A 51 20.35 11.89 -1.88
N ILE A 52 20.31 10.88 -2.76
CA ILE A 52 19.65 9.59 -2.55
C ILE A 52 20.67 8.49 -2.20
N GLY A 53 21.96 8.71 -2.51
CA GLY A 53 23.00 7.68 -2.43
C GLY A 53 22.81 6.62 -3.53
N ALA A 54 23.89 5.94 -3.93
CA ALA A 54 23.77 4.79 -4.82
C ALA A 54 22.82 3.76 -4.18
N LEU A 55 21.74 3.40 -4.89
CA LEU A 55 20.76 2.40 -4.44
C LEU A 55 21.51 1.14 -3.98
N GLY A 56 21.64 0.98 -2.67
CA GLY A 56 22.44 -0.09 -2.11
C GLY A 56 21.80 -1.44 -2.42
N PHE A 57 22.61 -2.48 -2.65
CA PHE A 57 22.12 -3.86 -2.79
C PHE A 57 21.12 -4.25 -1.69
N ALA A 58 21.32 -3.73 -0.47
CA ALA A 58 20.41 -3.92 0.66
C ALA A 58 19.03 -3.24 0.47
N GLN A 59 18.95 -2.07 -0.14
CA GLN A 59 17.69 -1.40 -0.46
C GLN A 59 16.93 -2.14 -1.56
N ILE A 60 17.63 -2.62 -2.59
CA ILE A 60 17.01 -3.45 -3.64
C ILE A 60 16.49 -4.77 -3.05
N MET A 61 17.29 -5.46 -2.24
CA MET A 61 16.84 -6.67 -1.55
C MET A 61 15.62 -6.41 -0.67
N HIS A 62 15.58 -5.29 0.03
CA HIS A 62 14.44 -4.91 0.84
C HIS A 62 13.20 -4.60 -0.01
N ALA A 63 13.33 -3.83 -1.09
CA ALA A 63 12.23 -3.58 -2.02
C ALA A 63 11.65 -4.89 -2.60
N LEU A 64 12.52 -5.85 -2.91
CA LEU A 64 12.12 -7.19 -3.35
C LEU A 64 11.38 -7.97 -2.24
N LEU A 65 11.90 -7.97 -1.00
CA LEU A 65 11.25 -8.65 0.14
C LEU A 65 9.88 -8.06 0.48
N VAL A 66 9.74 -6.73 0.46
CA VAL A 66 8.44 -6.05 0.64
C VAL A 66 7.51 -6.44 -0.49
N SER A 67 7.96 -6.40 -1.74
CA SER A 67 7.13 -6.79 -2.88
C SER A 67 6.65 -8.23 -2.78
N ILE A 68 7.51 -9.17 -2.35
CA ILE A 68 7.13 -10.56 -2.10
C ILE A 68 6.11 -10.68 -0.97
N ALA A 69 6.27 -9.94 0.12
CA ALA A 69 5.29 -9.95 1.21
C ALA A 69 3.90 -9.46 0.74
N TRP A 70 3.87 -8.42 -0.10
CA TRP A 70 2.63 -7.88 -0.68
C TRP A 70 2.01 -8.80 -1.74
N THR A 71 2.79 -9.61 -2.45
CA THR A 71 2.22 -10.60 -3.36
C THR A 71 1.52 -11.72 -2.59
N PHE A 72 2.11 -12.23 -1.50
CA PHE A 72 1.44 -13.21 -0.63
C PHE A 72 0.14 -12.66 -0.03
N ASP A 73 0.15 -11.39 0.35
CA ASP A 73 -1.04 -10.67 0.78
C ASP A 73 -2.13 -10.68 -0.31
N ALA A 74 -1.78 -10.27 -1.53
CA ALA A 74 -2.70 -10.24 -2.66
C ALA A 74 -3.32 -11.61 -2.95
N GLN A 75 -2.55 -12.70 -2.84
CA GLN A 75 -3.06 -14.06 -3.04
C GLN A 75 -4.18 -14.41 -2.05
N THR A 76 -4.04 -14.02 -0.78
CA THR A 76 -5.10 -14.29 0.21
C THR A 76 -6.38 -13.48 -0.04
N THR A 77 -6.27 -12.32 -0.68
CA THR A 77 -7.45 -11.54 -1.12
C THR A 77 -8.11 -12.19 -2.35
N LEU A 78 -7.30 -12.75 -3.26
CA LEU A 78 -7.79 -13.45 -4.47
C LEU A 78 -8.62 -14.68 -4.14
N VAL A 79 -8.28 -15.45 -3.09
CA VAL A 79 -9.07 -16.63 -2.67
C VAL A 79 -10.54 -16.26 -2.44
N SER A 80 -10.82 -15.10 -1.83
CA SER A 80 -12.20 -14.65 -1.65
C SER A 80 -12.94 -14.48 -2.96
N ILE A 81 -12.29 -13.90 -3.97
CA ILE A 81 -12.92 -13.60 -5.26
C ILE A 81 -13.36 -14.90 -5.94
N PHE A 82 -12.55 -15.96 -5.85
CA PHE A 82 -12.91 -17.27 -6.38
C PHE A 82 -13.99 -17.96 -5.53
N SER A 83 -13.94 -17.85 -4.21
CA SER A 83 -15.00 -18.39 -3.33
C SER A 83 -16.35 -17.68 -3.50
N ASP A 84 -16.32 -16.41 -3.91
CA ASP A 84 -17.48 -15.56 -4.17
C ASP A 84 -17.96 -15.65 -5.64
N ALA A 85 -17.30 -16.46 -6.48
CA ALA A 85 -17.69 -16.64 -7.87
C ALA A 85 -19.12 -17.21 -7.95
N GLN A 86 -19.93 -16.67 -8.88
CA GLN A 86 -21.28 -17.17 -9.11
C GLN A 86 -21.18 -18.49 -9.89
N PRO A 87 -21.58 -19.64 -9.31
CA PRO A 87 -21.58 -20.89 -10.04
C PRO A 87 -22.70 -20.87 -11.09
N ALA A 88 -22.49 -21.58 -12.19
CA ALA A 88 -23.56 -21.84 -13.14
C ALA A 88 -24.53 -22.87 -12.54
N ALA A 89 -25.78 -22.85 -12.98
CA ALA A 89 -26.76 -23.82 -12.57
C ALA A 89 -27.33 -24.57 -13.76
N ARG A 90 -27.70 -25.84 -13.52
CA ARG A 90 -28.20 -26.75 -14.53
C ARG A 90 -29.68 -27.01 -14.30
N LEU A 91 -30.50 -26.78 -15.33
CA LEU A 91 -31.91 -27.14 -15.31
C LEU A 91 -32.11 -28.65 -15.47
N ALA A 92 -33.28 -29.15 -15.06
CA ALA A 92 -33.72 -30.51 -15.35
C ALA A 92 -33.70 -30.87 -16.85
N THR A 93 -33.87 -29.87 -17.73
CA THR A 93 -33.79 -30.02 -19.19
C THR A 93 -32.36 -30.16 -19.72
N GLY A 94 -31.35 -30.03 -18.85
CA GLY A 94 -29.93 -30.08 -19.21
C GLY A 94 -29.34 -28.76 -19.67
N ALA A 95 -30.13 -27.68 -19.75
CA ALA A 95 -29.63 -26.34 -20.07
C ALA A 95 -28.82 -25.76 -18.91
N ILE A 96 -27.72 -25.09 -19.21
CA ILE A 96 -26.94 -24.30 -18.25
C ILE A 96 -27.46 -22.87 -18.26
N VAL A 97 -27.77 -22.36 -17.08
CA VAL A 97 -28.35 -21.03 -16.88
C VAL A 97 -27.51 -20.27 -15.86
N GLU A 98 -27.26 -19.01 -16.16
CA GLU A 98 -26.46 -18.11 -15.34
C GLU A 98 -27.24 -16.85 -14.99
N GLY A 99 -26.99 -16.29 -13.81
CA GLY A 99 -27.45 -14.95 -13.45
C GLY A 99 -28.97 -14.82 -13.25
N SER A 100 -29.55 -13.74 -13.79
CA SER A 100 -30.93 -13.29 -13.48
C SER A 100 -32.04 -14.22 -13.98
N LEU A 101 -31.76 -15.14 -14.89
CA LEU A 101 -32.72 -16.17 -15.32
C LEU A 101 -33.08 -17.13 -14.17
N MET A 102 -32.21 -17.28 -13.17
CA MET A 102 -32.46 -18.07 -11.96
C MET A 102 -33.57 -17.46 -11.09
N CYS A 103 -33.79 -16.15 -11.19
CA CYS A 103 -34.60 -15.37 -10.26
C CYS A 103 -36.11 -15.48 -10.44
N GLY A 104 -36.55 -16.13 -11.52
CA GLY A 104 -37.96 -16.37 -11.81
C GLY A 104 -38.37 -17.84 -11.77
N MET A 105 -37.43 -18.76 -11.48
CA MET A 105 -37.70 -20.20 -11.45
C MET A 105 -38.08 -20.66 -10.04
N SER A 106 -38.91 -21.69 -9.97
CA SER A 106 -39.35 -22.29 -8.71
C SER A 106 -38.25 -23.17 -8.09
N THR A 107 -38.25 -23.28 -6.76
CA THR A 107 -37.29 -24.11 -6.01
C THR A 107 -37.42 -25.57 -6.43
N GLY A 108 -36.42 -26.10 -7.16
CA GLY A 108 -36.36 -27.50 -7.61
C GLY A 108 -36.20 -27.70 -9.12
N GLU A 109 -36.28 -26.64 -9.93
CA GLU A 109 -36.11 -26.74 -11.39
C GLU A 109 -34.65 -26.76 -11.86
N TRP A 110 -33.72 -26.41 -10.97
CA TRP A 110 -32.30 -26.28 -11.25
C TRP A 110 -31.43 -26.75 -10.07
N GLU A 111 -30.23 -27.22 -10.39
CA GLU A 111 -29.19 -27.62 -9.42
C GLU A 111 -27.86 -26.91 -9.74
N TRP A 112 -27.10 -26.53 -8.71
CA TRP A 112 -25.78 -25.91 -8.88
C TRP A 112 -24.79 -26.85 -9.56
N VAL A 113 -24.12 -26.37 -10.60
CA VAL A 113 -23.00 -27.08 -11.23
C VAL A 113 -21.82 -27.02 -10.26
N GLY A 114 -21.45 -28.17 -9.68
CA GLY A 114 -20.43 -28.26 -8.60
C GLY A 114 -21.02 -28.60 -7.22
N GLY A 115 -22.34 -28.53 -7.06
CA GLY A 115 -23.04 -28.83 -5.81
C GLY A 115 -23.21 -27.60 -4.89
N LYS A 116 -23.87 -27.80 -3.75
CA LYS A 116 -24.23 -26.72 -2.81
C LYS A 116 -23.06 -26.18 -1.96
N SER A 117 -21.90 -26.83 -1.99
CA SER A 117 -20.76 -26.49 -1.12
C SER A 117 -19.53 -26.04 -1.90
N ASP A 118 -19.69 -25.75 -3.20
CA ASP A 118 -18.58 -25.39 -4.07
C ASP A 118 -18.19 -23.90 -3.89
N THR A 119 -19.19 -23.05 -3.67
CA THR A 119 -19.01 -21.60 -3.48
C THR A 119 -19.90 -21.05 -2.36
N ILE A 120 -19.50 -19.90 -1.82
CA ILE A 120 -20.27 -19.14 -0.83
C ILE A 120 -21.66 -18.77 -1.36
N VAL A 121 -21.76 -18.55 -2.67
CA VAL A 121 -23.02 -18.27 -3.37
C VAL A 121 -23.93 -19.49 -3.34
N SER A 122 -23.39 -20.68 -3.62
CA SER A 122 -24.17 -21.93 -3.64
C SER A 122 -24.60 -22.41 -2.25
N GLU A 123 -23.82 -22.09 -1.22
CA GLU A 123 -24.07 -22.54 0.15
C GLU A 123 -25.23 -21.76 0.80
N TRP A 124 -25.29 -20.45 0.59
CA TRP A 124 -26.31 -19.57 1.17
C TRP A 124 -27.33 -19.04 0.15
N ASP A 125 -27.38 -19.62 -1.04
CA ASP A 125 -28.31 -19.29 -2.14
C ASP A 125 -28.42 -17.78 -2.41
N LEU A 126 -27.26 -17.14 -2.61
CA LEU A 126 -27.12 -15.68 -2.71
C LEU A 126 -27.45 -15.16 -4.11
N ILE A 127 -28.65 -15.48 -4.61
CA ILE A 127 -29.15 -15.08 -5.92
C ILE A 127 -30.08 -13.87 -5.85
N CYS A 128 -30.26 -13.18 -6.98
CA CYS A 128 -31.34 -12.20 -7.19
C CYS A 128 -31.26 -11.01 -6.22
N GLN A 129 -32.25 -10.88 -5.34
CA GLN A 129 -32.30 -9.85 -4.30
C GLN A 129 -31.15 -9.97 -3.29
N HIS A 130 -30.47 -11.12 -3.22
CA HIS A 130 -29.36 -11.36 -2.30
C HIS A 130 -27.98 -11.31 -2.99
N LYS A 131 -27.93 -10.98 -4.29
CA LYS A 131 -26.67 -10.84 -5.04
C LYS A 131 -25.73 -9.80 -4.43
N PHE A 132 -26.26 -8.74 -3.83
CA PHE A 132 -25.44 -7.71 -3.17
C PHE A 132 -24.67 -8.25 -1.95
N LEU A 133 -25.17 -9.31 -1.31
CA LEU A 133 -24.53 -9.93 -0.15
C LEU A 133 -23.22 -10.64 -0.52
N VAL A 134 -23.02 -10.98 -1.79
CA VAL A 134 -21.76 -11.58 -2.29
C VAL A 134 -20.62 -10.56 -2.24
N ALA A 135 -20.89 -9.29 -2.53
CA ALA A 135 -19.89 -8.22 -2.47
C ALA A 135 -19.64 -7.70 -1.05
N LEU A 136 -20.58 -7.93 -0.13
CA LEU A 136 -20.59 -7.35 1.22
C LEU A 136 -19.37 -7.76 2.08
N PRO A 137 -18.91 -9.02 2.11
CA PRO A 137 -17.71 -9.41 2.85
C PRO A 137 -16.44 -8.72 2.34
N SER A 138 -16.31 -8.53 1.02
CA SER A 138 -15.17 -7.85 0.40
C SER A 138 -15.18 -6.34 0.72
N THR A 139 -16.34 -5.68 0.63
CA THR A 139 -16.43 -4.25 0.99
C THR A 139 -16.13 -4.02 2.46
N LEU A 140 -16.67 -4.86 3.35
CA LEU A 140 -16.41 -4.79 4.78
C LEU A 140 -14.95 -5.05 5.13
N PHE A 141 -14.26 -5.94 4.42
CA PHE A 141 -12.83 -6.15 4.60
C PHE A 141 -12.02 -4.87 4.33
N PHE A 142 -12.32 -4.16 3.24
CA PHE A 142 -11.65 -2.89 2.93
C PHE A 142 -12.01 -1.78 3.94
N ILE A 143 -13.28 -1.68 4.35
CA ILE A 143 -13.70 -0.74 5.38
C ILE A 143 -12.96 -1.03 6.70
N GLY A 144 -12.89 -2.29 7.11
CA GLY A 144 -12.12 -2.72 8.28
C GLY A 144 -10.64 -2.35 8.15
N SER A 145 -10.05 -2.55 6.98
CA SER A 145 -8.66 -2.20 6.71
C SER A 145 -8.39 -0.70 6.80
N LEU A 146 -9.33 0.14 6.34
CA LEU A 146 -9.25 1.60 6.44
C LEU A 146 -9.22 2.03 7.92
N PHE A 147 -10.19 1.58 8.73
CA PHE A 147 -10.19 1.89 10.16
C PHE A 147 -8.98 1.31 10.88
N GLY A 148 -8.59 0.08 10.53
CA GLY A 148 -7.41 -0.60 11.07
C GLY A 148 -6.15 0.22 10.87
N SER A 149 -5.94 0.78 9.67
CA SER A 149 -4.73 1.56 9.37
C SER A 149 -4.57 2.78 10.28
N GLY A 150 -5.65 3.52 10.52
CA GLY A 150 -5.63 4.67 11.43
C GLY A 150 -5.38 4.27 12.88
N VAL A 151 -6.06 3.21 13.35
CA VAL A 151 -5.92 2.72 14.73
C VAL A 151 -4.52 2.16 14.97
N TYR A 152 -4.01 1.32 14.07
CA TYR A 152 -2.68 0.73 14.19
C TYR A 152 -1.56 1.75 14.03
N GLY A 153 -1.75 2.81 13.25
CA GLY A 153 -0.83 3.94 13.21
C GLY A 153 -0.67 4.56 14.60
N TYR A 154 -1.78 4.88 15.26
CA TYR A 154 -1.76 5.43 16.62
C TYR A 154 -1.20 4.43 17.66
N LEU A 155 -1.60 3.16 17.60
CA LEU A 155 -1.15 2.12 18.55
C LEU A 155 0.36 1.82 18.44
N ALA A 156 0.89 1.80 17.21
CA ALA A 156 2.30 1.54 16.95
C ALA A 156 3.19 2.64 17.55
N ASP A 157 2.73 3.88 17.49
CA ASP A 157 3.51 5.04 17.92
C ASP A 157 3.33 5.34 19.43
N SER A 158 2.14 5.13 20.02
CA SER A 158 1.85 5.58 21.39
C SER A 158 1.99 4.54 22.50
N TRP A 159 1.55 3.28 22.30
CA TRP A 159 1.33 2.36 23.44
C TRP A 159 2.15 1.08 23.42
N PHE A 160 2.21 0.38 22.28
CA PHE A 160 2.67 -1.02 22.27
C PHE A 160 4.07 -1.20 21.67
N GLY A 161 4.56 -0.21 20.94
CA GLY A 161 5.80 -0.31 20.17
C GLY A 161 5.66 -1.26 18.98
N ARG A 162 6.42 -0.98 17.93
CA ARG A 162 6.25 -1.56 16.59
C ARG A 162 6.30 -3.10 16.54
N LYS A 163 7.18 -3.73 17.33
CA LYS A 163 7.37 -5.19 17.37
C LYS A 163 6.23 -5.95 18.06
N LYS A 164 5.70 -5.44 19.18
CA LYS A 164 4.59 -6.09 19.90
C LYS A 164 3.28 -5.95 19.14
N THR A 165 3.05 -4.76 18.57
CA THR A 165 1.89 -4.52 17.70
C THR A 165 1.85 -5.52 16.55
N LEU A 166 2.98 -5.75 15.87
CA LEU A 166 3.06 -6.74 14.78
C LEU A 166 2.69 -8.16 15.24
N PHE A 167 3.20 -8.60 16.39
CA PHE A 167 2.90 -9.95 16.90
C PHE A 167 1.41 -10.10 17.26
N ILE A 168 0.82 -9.09 17.91
CA ILE A 168 -0.59 -9.09 18.29
C ILE A 168 -1.48 -9.08 17.05
N SER A 169 -1.19 -8.24 16.05
CA SER A 169 -1.92 -8.21 14.79
C SER A 169 -1.87 -9.56 14.08
N CYS A 170 -0.67 -10.17 14.00
CA CYS A 170 -0.51 -11.47 13.36
C CYS A 170 -1.35 -12.55 14.05
N LEU A 171 -1.31 -12.60 15.39
CA LEU A 171 -2.11 -13.55 16.17
C LEU A 171 -3.62 -13.34 15.96
N LEU A 172 -4.09 -12.09 16.03
CA LEU A 172 -5.50 -11.76 15.85
C LEU A 172 -5.99 -12.03 14.43
N THR A 173 -5.18 -11.72 13.41
CA THR A 173 -5.47 -12.06 12.02
C THR A 173 -5.56 -13.58 11.83
N PHE A 174 -4.66 -14.36 12.44
CA PHE A 174 -4.71 -15.82 12.35
C PHE A 174 -5.97 -16.39 13.01
N VAL A 175 -6.28 -15.95 14.24
CA VAL A 175 -7.48 -16.41 14.96
C VAL A 175 -8.76 -16.04 14.21
N THR A 176 -8.86 -14.81 13.69
CA THR A 176 -10.02 -14.40 12.90
C THR A 176 -10.11 -15.13 11.56
N ALA A 177 -9.00 -15.41 10.89
CA ALA A 177 -8.99 -16.21 9.67
C ALA A 177 -9.52 -17.63 9.91
N LEU A 178 -9.13 -18.27 11.01
CA LEU A 178 -9.69 -19.56 11.40
C LEU A 178 -11.18 -19.46 11.73
N ALA A 179 -11.60 -18.41 12.45
CA ALA A 179 -13.00 -18.21 12.81
C ALA A 179 -13.89 -18.02 11.58
N ILE A 180 -13.39 -17.39 10.51
CA ILE A 180 -14.11 -17.20 9.25
C ILE A 180 -14.57 -18.55 8.66
N SER A 181 -13.74 -19.59 8.74
CA SER A 181 -14.07 -20.93 8.22
C SER A 181 -15.21 -21.62 8.96
N PHE A 182 -15.53 -21.21 10.19
CA PHE A 182 -16.62 -21.75 10.99
C PHE A 182 -17.88 -20.87 10.95
N ALA A 183 -17.93 -19.88 10.08
CA ALA A 183 -19.06 -18.96 10.03
C ALA A 183 -20.35 -19.68 9.59
N PRO A 184 -21.40 -19.71 10.41
CA PRO A 184 -22.64 -20.43 10.09
C PRO A 184 -23.60 -19.63 9.19
N ASN A 185 -23.36 -18.32 9.04
CA ASN A 185 -24.23 -17.39 8.34
C ASN A 185 -23.42 -16.31 7.63
N ILE A 186 -23.94 -15.79 6.51
CA ILE A 186 -23.33 -14.70 5.74
C ILE A 186 -23.05 -13.44 6.56
N TRP A 187 -23.91 -13.09 7.53
CA TRP A 187 -23.72 -11.93 8.40
C TRP A 187 -22.54 -12.09 9.36
N VAL A 188 -22.37 -13.29 9.92
CA VAL A 188 -21.24 -13.61 10.80
C VAL A 188 -19.95 -13.65 9.99
N TYR A 189 -19.99 -14.25 8.79
CA TYR A 189 -18.89 -14.25 7.85
C TYR A 189 -18.45 -12.83 7.47
N ALA A 190 -19.41 -11.97 7.14
CA ALA A 190 -19.20 -10.55 6.84
C ALA A 190 -18.54 -9.78 7.99
N PHE A 191 -19.04 -9.97 9.22
CA PHE A 191 -18.45 -9.35 10.41
C PHE A 191 -17.02 -9.86 10.69
N LEU A 192 -16.79 -11.16 10.55
CA LEU A 192 -15.46 -11.73 10.73
C LEU A 192 -14.49 -11.26 9.65
N ARG A 193 -14.95 -11.03 8.41
CA ARG A 193 -14.16 -10.42 7.33
C ARG A 193 -13.81 -8.96 7.62
N PHE A 194 -14.73 -8.18 8.17
CA PHE A 194 -14.43 -6.84 8.70
C PHE A 194 -13.32 -6.89 9.76
N ALA A 195 -13.48 -7.75 10.77
CA ALA A 195 -12.51 -7.89 11.85
C ALA A 195 -11.14 -8.36 11.33
N ASN A 196 -11.13 -9.31 10.39
CA ASN A 196 -9.90 -9.79 9.77
C ASN A 196 -9.18 -8.65 9.03
N GLY A 197 -9.88 -7.87 8.19
CA GLY A 197 -9.31 -6.71 7.50
C GLY A 197 -8.75 -5.65 8.47
N PHE A 198 -9.46 -5.40 9.57
CA PHE A 198 -8.99 -4.50 10.63
C PHE A 198 -7.66 -4.94 11.23
N PHE A 199 -7.55 -6.21 11.68
CA PHE A 199 -6.32 -6.73 12.29
C PHE A 199 -5.18 -6.86 11.27
N ARG A 200 -5.52 -7.25 10.05
CA ARG A 200 -4.59 -7.44 8.93
C ARG A 200 -3.85 -6.15 8.56
N SER A 201 -4.55 -5.01 8.58
CA SER A 201 -4.01 -3.70 8.24
C SER A 201 -2.75 -3.33 9.06
N GLY A 202 -2.74 -3.70 10.36
CA GLY A 202 -1.59 -3.43 11.23
C GLY A 202 -0.31 -4.18 10.85
N ILE A 203 -0.41 -5.33 10.19
CA ILE A 203 0.75 -6.13 9.76
C ILE A 203 1.53 -5.38 8.69
N GLY A 204 0.85 -4.90 7.63
CA GLY A 204 1.50 -4.19 6.52
C GLY A 204 2.20 -2.92 6.98
N SER A 205 1.53 -2.09 7.79
CA SER A 205 2.10 -0.86 8.32
C SER A 205 3.32 -1.11 9.22
N CYS A 206 3.26 -2.10 10.11
CA CYS A 206 4.39 -2.41 10.98
C CYS A 206 5.58 -3.01 10.20
N CYS A 207 5.32 -3.88 9.22
CA CYS A 207 6.35 -4.49 8.39
C CYS A 207 7.14 -3.45 7.61
N ILE A 208 6.46 -2.51 6.93
CA ILE A 208 7.14 -1.45 6.17
C ILE A 208 8.04 -0.64 7.09
N VAL A 209 7.54 -0.18 8.24
CA VAL A 209 8.34 0.72 9.07
C VAL A 209 9.51 -0.02 9.73
N LEU A 210 9.32 -1.23 10.25
CA LEU A 210 10.43 -2.03 10.79
C LEU A 210 11.51 -2.25 9.73
N ALA A 211 11.12 -2.50 8.50
CA ALA A 211 12.07 -2.75 7.45
C ALA A 211 12.81 -1.47 7.02
N THR A 212 12.17 -0.29 7.08
CA THR A 212 12.87 1.00 6.92
C THR A 212 13.82 1.32 8.08
N GLU A 213 13.46 0.97 9.32
CA GLU A 213 14.32 1.16 10.51
C GLU A 213 15.60 0.32 10.42
N VAL A 214 15.53 -0.90 9.87
CA VAL A 214 16.70 -1.77 9.67
C VAL A 214 17.68 -1.20 8.64
N VAL A 215 17.17 -0.59 7.57
CA VAL A 215 18.03 0.04 6.55
C VAL A 215 18.73 1.27 7.10
N GLY A 216 18.04 2.09 7.90
CA GLY A 216 18.61 3.32 8.46
C GLY A 216 19.80 3.10 9.39
N LYS A 217 19.83 2.02 10.18
CA LYS A 217 20.95 1.74 11.10
C LYS A 217 22.19 1.19 10.41
N ASN A 218 22.02 0.45 9.31
CA ASN A 218 23.14 -0.19 8.61
C ASN A 218 23.89 0.75 7.65
N GLY A 219 23.38 1.95 7.39
CA GLY A 219 24.00 2.95 6.52
C GLY A 219 24.84 4.02 7.23
N VAL A 220 24.79 4.10 8.57
CA VAL A 220 25.48 5.14 9.36
C VAL A 220 26.86 4.69 9.86
N ASP A 221 27.16 3.40 9.80
CA ASP A 221 28.44 2.83 10.27
C ASP A 221 29.51 2.64 9.16
N LYS A 222 29.47 3.43 8.08
CA LYS A 222 30.51 3.42 7.04
C LYS A 222 30.97 4.80 6.64
#